data_AF-A0A3L8C5P9-F1
#
_entry.id   AF-A0A3L8C5P9-F1
#
_cell.length_a   1.000
_cell.length_b   1.000
_cell.length_c   1.000
_cell.angle_alpha   90.00
_cell.angle_beta   90.00
_cell.angle_gamma   90.00
#
_symmetry.space_group_name_H-M   'P 1'
#
loop_
_entity.id
_entity.type
_entity.pdbx_description
1 polymer ?
#
loop_
_entity_poly.entity_id
_entity_poly.type
_entity_poly.pdbx_seq_one_letter_code
_entity_poly.pdbx_strand_id
1 'polypeptide(L)'
;MPGLIKGAVLCGLMAGAVCSHADDNTQLPTDRLIIKFKQPLTQVQKASPVALQRLEQLGVSGRLGRKLANGAYVVEMSESRRQQDWLAVMHQLSFDADVAYVEPDLKMMPDADPYFSYQWYLNYPDRGINAENAWDYSTGIRSQSSSN
;
A
#
# COMPACT_ATOMS: atom_id res chain seq x y z
N MET A 1 40.04 54.75 29.16
CA MET A 1 38.81 55.19 28.47
C MET A 1 38.66 54.33 27.22
N PRO A 2 37.65 53.44 27.14
CA PRO A 2 37.58 52.38 26.14
C PRO A 2 37.04 52.88 24.80
N GLY A 3 37.66 52.45 23.70
CA GLY A 3 37.20 52.67 22.33
C GLY A 3 36.76 51.35 21.71
N LEU A 4 35.45 51.20 21.50
CA LEU A 4 34.78 50.10 20.81
C LEU A 4 35.20 50.09 19.32
N ILE A 5 35.73 48.98 18.82
CA ILE A 5 35.68 48.65 17.38
C ILE A 5 35.04 47.27 17.24
N LYS A 6 33.83 47.28 16.68
CA LYS A 6 33.00 46.12 16.39
C LYS A 6 33.61 45.36 15.22
N GLY A 7 34.20 44.19 15.49
CA GLY A 7 34.53 43.21 14.47
C GLY A 7 33.28 42.45 14.06
N ALA A 8 32.80 42.70 12.85
CA ALA A 8 31.78 41.89 12.20
C ALA A 8 32.37 40.50 11.92
N VAL A 9 31.92 39.48 12.64
CA VAL A 9 32.14 38.10 12.23
C VAL A 9 30.96 37.66 11.38
N LEU A 10 31.35 37.24 10.19
CA LEU A 10 30.55 36.88 9.05
C LEU A 10 29.49 35.82 9.40
N CYS A 11 28.32 36.03 8.81
CA CYS A 11 27.26 35.06 8.61
C CYS A 11 27.82 33.73 8.07
N GLY A 12 27.62 32.66 8.83
CA GLY A 12 27.92 31.29 8.44
C GLY A 12 26.73 30.37 8.74
N LEU A 13 25.53 30.78 8.33
CA LEU A 13 24.34 29.94 8.37
C LEU A 13 24.39 28.99 7.18
N MET A 14 25.12 27.87 7.32
CA MET A 14 24.91 26.71 6.47
C MET A 14 23.62 26.04 6.94
N ALA A 15 22.49 26.65 6.57
CA ALA A 15 21.22 25.96 6.52
C ALA A 15 21.35 24.89 5.42
N GLY A 16 21.85 23.72 5.81
CA GLY A 16 21.64 22.52 5.03
C GLY A 16 20.13 22.37 4.90
N ALA A 17 19.64 22.60 3.69
CA ALA A 17 18.30 22.21 3.31
C ALA A 17 18.23 20.69 3.50
N VAL A 18 17.76 20.26 4.67
CA VAL A 18 17.18 18.94 4.79
C VAL A 18 15.93 19.05 3.94
N CYS A 19 16.02 18.60 2.69
CA CYS A 19 14.85 18.24 1.92
C CYS A 19 14.22 17.07 2.67
N SER A 20 13.39 17.41 3.66
CA SER A 20 12.44 16.49 4.24
C SER A 20 11.63 15.97 3.07
N HIS A 21 11.87 14.72 2.69
CA HIS A 21 11.00 14.01 1.76
C HIS A 21 9.69 13.82 2.52
N ALA A 22 8.80 14.80 2.39
CA ALA A 22 7.44 14.74 2.90
C ALA A 22 6.62 13.84 1.95
N ASP A 23 6.94 12.56 1.92
CA ASP A 23 6.15 11.54 1.22
C ASP A 23 5.93 10.37 2.18
N ASP A 24 5.13 10.58 3.23
CA ASP A 24 4.73 9.49 4.14
C ASP A 24 3.22 9.46 4.42
N ASN A 25 2.41 10.26 3.69
CA ASN A 25 0.99 10.44 4.01
C ASN A 25 0.01 10.11 2.87
N THR A 26 0.48 9.52 1.77
CA THR A 26 -0.37 9.12 0.63
C THR A 26 -0.79 7.65 0.67
N GLN A 27 -0.27 6.86 1.62
CA GLN A 27 -0.67 5.47 1.73
C GLN A 27 -2.02 5.29 2.40
N LEU A 28 -2.94 4.71 1.62
CA LEU A 28 -4.28 4.37 2.06
C LEU A 28 -4.22 3.46 3.28
N PRO A 29 -5.07 3.71 4.30
CA PRO A 29 -5.24 2.79 5.40
C PRO A 29 -5.62 1.39 4.91
N THR A 30 -5.09 0.38 5.58
CA THR A 30 -5.47 -1.01 5.36
C THR A 30 -5.84 -1.67 6.69
N ASP A 31 -6.79 -2.58 6.61
CA ASP A 31 -7.22 -3.50 7.66
C ASP A 31 -6.81 -4.93 7.32
N ARG A 32 -5.87 -5.11 6.37
CA ARG A 32 -5.46 -6.40 5.84
C ARG A 32 -3.94 -6.52 5.75
N LEU A 33 -3.43 -7.67 6.18
CA LEU A 33 -2.03 -8.06 6.07
C LEU A 33 -1.97 -9.39 5.31
N ILE A 34 -0.93 -9.56 4.52
CA ILE A 34 -0.59 -10.85 3.91
C ILE A 34 0.54 -11.44 4.73
N ILE A 35 0.29 -12.61 5.31
CA ILE A 35 1.27 -13.33 6.14
C ILE A 35 1.60 -14.64 5.47
N LYS A 36 2.89 -14.85 5.18
CA LYS A 36 3.41 -16.16 4.76
C LYS A 36 4.06 -16.84 5.95
N PHE A 37 3.63 -18.06 6.22
CA PHE A 37 4.27 -18.92 7.22
C PHE A 37 5.39 -19.73 6.59
N LYS A 38 6.46 -20.01 7.35
CA LYS A 38 7.59 -20.85 6.91
C LYS A 38 7.14 -22.29 6.64
N GLN A 39 6.21 -22.78 7.47
CA GLN A 39 5.59 -24.08 7.30
C GLN A 39 4.11 -23.94 6.97
N PRO A 40 3.53 -24.83 6.14
CA PRO A 40 2.09 -24.84 5.89
C PRO A 40 1.29 -25.05 7.19
N LEU A 41 0.27 -24.23 7.42
CA LEU A 41 -0.61 -24.40 8.58
C LEU A 41 -1.44 -25.69 8.48
N THR A 42 -1.41 -26.50 9.53
CA THR A 42 -2.32 -27.63 9.73
C THR A 42 -3.75 -27.14 9.97
N GLN A 43 -4.73 -28.06 9.88
CA GLN A 43 -6.13 -27.68 10.09
C GLN A 43 -6.40 -27.10 11.49
N VAL A 44 -5.73 -27.62 12.52
CA VAL A 44 -5.83 -27.11 13.90
C VAL A 44 -5.22 -25.71 14.00
N GLN A 45 -4.05 -25.49 13.41
CA GLN A 45 -3.38 -24.18 13.43
C GLN A 45 -4.16 -23.10 12.68
N LYS A 46 -4.97 -23.45 11.67
CA LYS A 46 -5.80 -22.45 10.98
C LYS A 46 -6.88 -21.83 11.88
N ALA A 47 -7.32 -22.52 12.93
CA ALA A 47 -8.32 -21.98 13.86
C ALA A 47 -7.74 -20.84 14.72
N SER A 48 -6.46 -20.94 15.09
CA SER A 48 -5.73 -19.91 15.83
C SER A 48 -4.23 -20.03 15.51
N PRO A 49 -3.74 -19.40 14.44
CA PRO A 49 -2.32 -19.36 14.12
C PRO A 49 -1.54 -18.58 15.17
N VAL A 50 -0.30 -18.98 15.42
CA VAL A 50 0.61 -18.28 16.36
C VAL A 50 0.71 -16.79 16.04
N ALA A 51 0.77 -16.42 14.75
CA ALA A 51 0.80 -15.01 14.34
C ALA A 51 -0.45 -14.21 14.79
N LEU A 52 -1.65 -14.82 14.86
CA LEU A 52 -2.83 -14.12 15.39
C LEU A 52 -2.72 -13.92 16.90
N GLN A 53 -2.21 -14.92 17.63
CA GLN A 53 -1.96 -14.79 19.07
C GLN A 53 -0.92 -13.70 19.36
N ARG A 54 0.10 -13.56 18.51
CA ARG A 54 1.07 -12.45 18.58
C ARG A 54 0.45 -11.10 18.27
N LEU A 55 -0.44 -11.02 17.26
CA LEU A 55 -1.18 -9.79 16.97
C LEU A 55 -2.00 -9.36 18.20
N GLU A 56 -2.68 -10.29 18.86
CA GLU A 56 -3.45 -10.00 20.08
C GLU A 56 -2.56 -9.47 21.21
N GLN A 57 -1.36 -10.02 21.39
CA GLN A 57 -0.35 -9.51 22.35
C GLN A 57 0.10 -8.08 22.03
N LEU A 58 0.02 -7.66 20.76
CA LEU A 58 0.31 -6.31 20.28
C LEU A 58 -0.92 -5.40 20.29
N GLY A 59 -2.04 -5.87 20.88
CA GLY A 59 -3.29 -5.12 20.97
C GLY A 59 -4.07 -5.06 19.66
N VAL A 60 -3.82 -5.97 18.73
CA VAL A 60 -4.47 -6.04 17.42
C VAL A 60 -5.24 -7.35 17.33
N SER A 61 -6.56 -7.27 17.19
CA SER A 61 -7.37 -8.46 16.89
C SER A 61 -7.47 -8.66 15.39
N GLY A 62 -7.51 -9.93 14.95
CA GLY A 62 -7.67 -10.25 13.55
C GLY A 62 -8.15 -11.67 13.33
N ARG A 63 -8.56 -11.98 12.10
CA ARG A 63 -8.99 -13.31 11.69
C ARG A 63 -8.20 -13.79 10.48
N LEU A 64 -7.91 -15.09 10.46
CA LEU A 64 -7.31 -15.72 9.29
C LEU A 64 -8.34 -15.78 8.16
N GLY A 65 -8.03 -15.16 7.04
CA GLY A 65 -8.84 -15.16 5.83
C GLY A 65 -8.37 -16.22 4.82
N ARG A 66 -8.58 -15.93 3.54
CA ARG A 66 -8.29 -16.88 2.46
C ARG A 66 -6.79 -17.16 2.33
N LYS A 67 -6.48 -18.36 1.85
CA LYS A 67 -5.14 -18.74 1.37
C LYS A 67 -4.93 -18.22 -0.05
N LEU A 68 -3.78 -17.62 -0.31
CA LEU A 68 -3.32 -17.20 -1.63
C LEU A 68 -2.64 -18.36 -2.38
N ALA A 69 -2.50 -18.23 -3.71
CA ALA A 69 -1.89 -19.26 -4.54
C ALA A 69 -0.44 -19.59 -4.14
N ASN A 70 0.34 -18.59 -3.73
CA ASN A 70 1.70 -18.77 -3.19
C ASN A 70 1.72 -19.36 -1.77
N GLY A 71 0.56 -19.66 -1.18
CA GLY A 71 0.40 -20.22 0.15
C GLY A 71 0.60 -19.25 1.31
N ALA A 72 0.60 -17.93 1.07
CA ALA A 72 0.37 -16.94 2.11
C ALA A 72 -1.12 -16.88 2.47
N TYR A 73 -1.46 -16.18 3.55
CA TYR A 73 -2.83 -15.95 3.99
C TYR A 73 -3.10 -14.46 4.07
N VAL A 74 -4.29 -14.06 3.64
CA VAL A 74 -4.83 -12.75 3.99
C VAL A 74 -5.31 -12.85 5.43
N VAL A 75 -4.82 -12.00 6.31
CA VAL A 75 -5.35 -11.79 7.65
C VAL A 75 -6.14 -10.48 7.61
N GLU A 76 -7.33 -10.48 8.20
CA GLU A 76 -8.19 -9.29 8.29
C GLU A 76 -8.23 -8.83 9.75
N MET A 77 -7.81 -7.59 10.02
CA MET A 77 -7.77 -6.99 11.36
C MET A 77 -9.14 -6.43 11.73
N SER A 78 -9.36 -6.22 13.02
CA SER A 78 -10.57 -5.53 13.53
C SER A 78 -10.56 -4.02 13.31
N GLU A 79 -9.45 -3.45 12.84
CA GLU A 79 -9.28 -2.02 12.65
C GLU A 79 -8.43 -1.73 11.40
N SER A 80 -8.65 -0.56 10.82
CA SER A 80 -7.85 -0.04 9.72
C SER A 80 -6.86 0.98 10.26
N ARG A 81 -5.58 0.84 9.91
CA ARG A 81 -4.52 1.79 10.26
C ARG A 81 -3.75 2.21 9.01
N ARG A 82 -3.06 3.35 9.06
CA ARG A 82 -2.14 3.74 7.98
C ARG A 82 -0.97 2.78 7.93
N GLN A 83 -0.31 2.68 6.77
CA GLN A 83 0.79 1.72 6.59
C GLN A 83 1.92 1.95 7.60
N GLN A 84 2.30 3.20 7.84
CA GLN A 84 3.28 3.59 8.86
C GLN A 84 2.94 3.04 10.27
N ASP A 85 1.66 3.03 10.63
CA ASP A 85 1.19 2.58 11.94
C ASP A 85 1.18 1.03 12.03
N TRP A 86 1.15 0.33 10.89
CA TRP A 86 1.34 -1.12 10.80
C TRP A 86 2.80 -1.54 10.87
N LEU A 87 3.77 -0.68 10.51
CA LEU A 87 5.19 -1.04 10.44
C LEU A 87 5.71 -1.62 11.76
N ALA A 88 5.32 -1.05 12.90
CA ALA A 88 5.75 -1.57 14.21
C ALA A 88 5.24 -3.01 14.46
N VAL A 89 3.97 -3.28 14.13
CA VAL A 89 3.36 -4.60 14.28
C VAL A 89 4.00 -5.62 13.33
N MET A 90 4.18 -5.22 12.06
CA MET A 90 4.81 -6.07 11.05
C MET A 90 6.27 -6.36 11.38
N HIS A 91 7.01 -5.37 11.87
CA HIS A 91 8.39 -5.55 12.31
C HIS A 91 8.47 -6.58 13.44
N GLN A 92 7.60 -6.51 14.46
CA GLN A 92 7.57 -7.51 15.52
C GLN A 92 7.22 -8.90 14.99
N LEU A 93 6.21 -9.02 14.13
CA LEU A 93 5.85 -10.30 13.50
C LEU A 93 6.95 -10.86 12.60
N SER A 94 7.78 -10.02 11.98
CA SER A 94 8.86 -10.47 11.10
C SER A 94 9.95 -11.26 11.83
N PHE A 95 10.07 -11.10 13.16
CA PHE A 95 10.97 -11.89 14.00
C PHE A 95 10.35 -13.20 14.52
N ASP A 96 9.05 -13.44 14.29
CA ASP A 96 8.42 -14.67 14.72
C ASP A 96 9.01 -15.88 13.97
N ALA A 97 9.33 -16.94 14.70
CA ALA A 97 9.98 -18.12 14.16
C ALA A 97 9.15 -18.80 13.07
N ASP A 98 7.82 -18.72 13.12
CA ASP A 98 6.91 -19.37 12.19
C ASP A 98 6.55 -18.49 10.97
N VAL A 99 6.86 -17.19 11.02
CA VAL A 99 6.57 -16.22 9.96
C VAL A 99 7.74 -16.13 8.98
N ALA A 100 7.47 -16.33 7.69
CA ALA A 100 8.43 -16.16 6.61
C ALA A 100 8.51 -14.69 6.15
N TYR A 101 7.35 -14.04 5.99
CA TYR A 101 7.24 -12.61 5.76
C TYR A 101 5.84 -12.10 6.10
N VAL A 102 5.73 -10.80 6.30
CA VAL A 102 4.48 -10.06 6.49
C VAL A 102 4.52 -8.77 5.67
N GLU A 103 3.42 -8.47 4.97
CA GLU A 103 3.26 -7.26 4.17
C GLU A 103 1.83 -6.71 4.29
N PRO A 104 1.62 -5.41 4.07
CA PRO A 104 0.27 -4.84 4.01
C PRO A 104 -0.44 -5.20 2.70
N ASP A 105 -1.73 -5.57 2.78
CA ASP A 105 -2.58 -5.74 1.60
C ASP A 105 -3.15 -4.38 1.20
N LEU A 106 -2.41 -3.67 0.34
CA LEU A 106 -2.77 -2.36 -0.16
C LEU A 106 -3.75 -2.47 -1.34
N LYS A 107 -4.73 -1.56 -1.37
CA LYS A 107 -5.64 -1.44 -2.52
C LYS A 107 -4.92 -0.67 -3.63
N MET A 108 -4.85 -1.25 -4.82
CA MET A 108 -4.60 -0.47 -6.02
C MET A 108 -5.89 0.26 -6.40
N MET A 109 -5.77 1.56 -6.65
CA MET A 109 -6.86 2.38 -7.17
C MET A 109 -6.64 2.63 -8.67
N PRO A 110 -7.71 2.66 -9.48
CA PRO A 110 -7.58 3.07 -10.87
C PRO A 110 -7.10 4.52 -10.93
N ASP A 111 -6.25 4.81 -11.90
CA ASP A 111 -5.81 6.16 -12.25
C ASP A 111 -6.01 6.39 -13.74
N ALA A 112 -6.18 7.65 -14.13
CA ALA A 112 -6.27 8.01 -15.54
C ALA A 112 -4.92 7.78 -16.23
N ASP A 113 -4.92 7.30 -17.49
CA ASP A 113 -3.68 7.14 -18.24
C ASP A 113 -3.11 8.51 -18.64
N PRO A 114 -1.97 8.95 -18.06
CA PRO A 114 -1.43 10.27 -18.33
C PRO A 114 -0.87 10.39 -19.76
N TYR A 115 -0.62 9.27 -20.44
CA TYR A 115 -0.09 9.22 -21.80
C TYR A 115 -1.15 8.92 -22.85
N PHE A 116 -2.42 8.91 -22.47
CA PHE A 116 -3.54 8.65 -23.39
C PHE A 116 -3.47 9.55 -24.65
N SER A 117 -3.08 10.82 -24.49
CA SER A 117 -2.91 11.76 -25.61
C SER A 117 -1.87 11.33 -26.65
N TYR A 118 -0.88 10.53 -26.28
CA TYR A 118 0.17 10.00 -27.19
C TYR A 118 -0.21 8.69 -27.88
N GLN A 119 -1.31 8.06 -27.47
CA GLN A 119 -1.80 6.81 -28.04
C GLN A 119 -2.58 7.08 -29.33
N TRP A 120 -1.89 7.58 -30.35
CA TRP A 120 -2.45 8.00 -31.64
C TRP A 120 -3.37 6.95 -32.28
N TYR A 121 -3.06 5.67 -32.09
CA TYR A 121 -3.83 4.56 -32.64
C TYR A 121 -5.23 4.46 -32.01
N LEU A 122 -5.46 5.02 -30.82
CA LEU A 122 -6.76 5.09 -30.16
C LEU A 122 -7.51 6.39 -30.47
N ASN A 123 -6.84 7.54 -30.40
CA ASN A 123 -7.51 8.85 -30.33
C ASN A 123 -7.42 9.70 -31.62
N TYR A 124 -6.73 9.26 -32.67
CA TYR A 124 -6.71 10.02 -33.94
C TYR A 124 -7.78 9.50 -34.90
N PRO A 125 -8.81 10.30 -35.25
CA PRO A 125 -9.94 9.84 -36.06
C PRO A 125 -9.56 9.34 -37.46
N ASP A 126 -8.57 9.98 -38.09
CA ASP A 126 -8.24 9.73 -39.50
C ASP A 126 -7.14 8.69 -39.71
N ARG A 127 -6.41 8.33 -38.64
CA ARG A 127 -5.22 7.44 -38.72
C ARG A 127 -5.22 6.32 -37.71
N GLY A 128 -5.93 6.48 -36.60
CA GLY A 128 -6.17 5.44 -35.59
C GLY A 128 -7.51 4.75 -35.81
N ILE A 129 -7.93 3.97 -34.81
CA ILE A 129 -9.20 3.24 -34.83
C ILE A 129 -10.39 4.10 -34.38
N ASN A 130 -10.15 5.36 -34.00
CA ASN A 130 -11.15 6.29 -33.48
C ASN A 130 -11.95 5.72 -32.29
N ALA A 131 -11.22 5.18 -31.29
CA ALA A 131 -11.80 4.47 -30.15
C ALA A 131 -12.72 5.36 -29.30
N GLU A 132 -12.41 6.65 -29.16
CA GLU A 132 -13.20 7.59 -28.35
C GLU A 132 -14.65 7.67 -28.85
N ASN A 133 -14.87 7.89 -30.15
CA ASN A 133 -16.21 7.91 -30.71
C ASN A 133 -16.87 6.53 -30.69
N ALA A 134 -16.09 5.45 -30.82
CA ALA A 134 -16.63 4.09 -30.78
C ALA A 134 -17.17 3.72 -29.38
N TRP A 135 -16.54 4.22 -28.32
CA TRP A 135 -16.94 3.94 -26.93
C TRP A 135 -18.28 4.56 -26.54
N ASP A 136 -18.73 5.60 -27.23
CA ASP A 136 -20.10 6.11 -27.08
C ASP A 136 -21.17 5.06 -27.50
N TYR A 137 -20.80 4.13 -28.38
CA TYR A 137 -21.70 3.07 -28.85
C TYR A 137 -21.52 1.75 -28.09
N SER A 138 -20.28 1.35 -27.82
CA SER A 138 -19.98 0.13 -27.06
C SER A 138 -18.55 0.13 -26.53
N THR A 139 -18.41 -0.19 -25.24
CA THR A 139 -17.12 -0.42 -24.58
C THR A 139 -16.77 -1.91 -24.46
N GLY A 140 -17.55 -2.79 -25.12
CA GLY A 140 -17.38 -4.25 -25.02
C GLY A 140 -17.92 -4.87 -23.72
N ILE A 141 -18.63 -4.10 -22.89
CA ILE A 141 -19.34 -4.63 -21.72
C ILE A 141 -20.53 -5.47 -22.17
N ARG A 142 -20.61 -6.72 -21.70
CA ARG A 142 -21.77 -7.60 -21.93
C ARG A 142 -22.92 -7.15 -21.04
N SER A 143 -24.06 -6.81 -21.64
CA SER A 143 -25.32 -6.63 -20.91
C SER A 143 -25.71 -7.96 -20.26
N GLN A 144 -25.70 -8.04 -18.94
CA GLN A 144 -26.26 -9.18 -18.21
C GLN A 144 -27.77 -8.95 -18.10
N SER A 145 -28.57 -9.68 -18.89
CA SER A 145 -30.01 -9.73 -18.63
C SER A 145 -30.23 -10.50 -17.33
N SER A 146 -30.51 -9.80 -16.24
CA SER A 146 -31.05 -10.41 -15.03
C SER A 146 -32.48 -10.88 -15.34
N SER A 147 -32.64 -12.14 -15.68
CA SER A 147 -33.95 -12.80 -15.65
C SER A 147 -34.30 -13.09 -14.19
N ASN A 148 -35.30 -12.36 -13.68
CA ASN A 148 -36.05 -12.74 -12.47
C ASN A 148 -36.96 -13.94 -12.76
#